data_AF-A0A7Y1TTL4-F1
#
_entry.id   AF-A0A7Y1TTL4-F1
#
_cell.length_a   1.000
_cell.length_b   1.000
_cell.length_c   1.000
_cell.angle_alpha   90.00
_cell.angle_beta   90.00
_cell.angle_gamma   90.00
#
_symmetry.space_group_name_H-M   'P 1'
#
loop_
_entity.id
_entity.type
_entity.pdbx_description
1 polymer ?
#
loop_
_entity_poly.entity_id
_entity_poly.type
_entity_poly.pdbx_seq_one_letter_code
_entity_poly.pdbx_strand_id
1 'polypeptide(L)'
;MDTVADFYRGLFGWEFQQTDEAGRFAIPNGGAAEVVSNAIKGDKEYWSVFFAVDGATDPRSRVEEAGGAVTYEYENARGRHLVVTDSQGAVVTLTVG
;
A
#
# COMPACT_ATOMS: atom_id res chain seq x y z
N MET A 1 2.92 -17.87 -0.27
CA MET A 1 3.80 -16.73 0.05
C MET A 1 5.27 -17.14 -0.08
N ASP A 2 5.64 -18.35 0.33
CA ASP A 2 7.03 -18.83 0.31
C ASP A 2 7.72 -18.66 -1.04
N THR A 3 7.10 -19.08 -2.15
CA THR A 3 7.68 -18.91 -3.51
C THR A 3 7.91 -17.44 -3.91
N VAL A 4 7.04 -16.52 -3.47
CA VAL A 4 7.17 -15.08 -3.76
C VAL A 4 8.25 -14.45 -2.88
N ALA A 5 8.29 -14.82 -1.60
CA ALA A 5 9.31 -14.35 -0.66
C ALA A 5 10.70 -14.85 -1.08
N ASP A 6 10.83 -16.08 -1.57
CA ASP A 6 12.11 -16.65 -2.05
C ASP A 6 12.65 -15.89 -3.27
N PHE A 7 11.78 -15.46 -4.18
CA PHE A 7 12.19 -14.63 -5.31
C PHE A 7 12.80 -13.30 -4.84
N TYR A 8 12.12 -12.56 -3.95
CA TYR A 8 12.62 -11.27 -3.47
C TYR A 8 13.81 -11.39 -2.51
N ARG A 9 13.91 -12.49 -1.76
CA ARG A 9 15.13 -12.86 -1.01
C ARG A 9 16.31 -13.00 -1.96
N GLY A 10 16.16 -13.78 -3.04
CA GLY A 10 17.24 -13.98 -4.01
C GLY A 10 17.60 -12.72 -4.80
N LEU A 11 16.62 -11.88 -5.14
CA LEU A 11 16.82 -10.68 -5.94
C LEU A 11 17.44 -9.53 -5.13
N PHE A 12 16.95 -9.27 -3.91
CA PHE A 12 17.32 -8.09 -3.13
C PHE A 12 18.03 -8.41 -1.81
N GLY A 13 18.14 -9.68 -1.42
CA GLY A 13 18.67 -10.06 -0.11
C GLY A 13 17.75 -9.69 1.06
N TRP A 14 16.45 -9.45 0.80
CA TRP A 14 15.50 -9.08 1.84
C TRP A 14 15.14 -10.22 2.77
N GLU A 15 15.04 -9.93 4.06
CA GLU A 15 14.41 -10.82 5.02
C GLU A 15 12.94 -10.43 5.19
N PHE A 16 12.06 -11.44 5.28
CA PHE A 16 10.64 -11.23 5.53
C PHE A 16 10.28 -11.83 6.87
N GLN A 17 9.77 -11.01 7.78
CA GLN A 17 9.33 -11.40 9.11
C GLN A 17 7.81 -11.29 9.18
N GLN A 18 7.15 -12.38 9.58
CA GLN A 18 5.70 -12.35 9.75
C GLN A 18 5.32 -11.38 10.86
N THR A 19 4.30 -10.56 10.61
CA THR A 19 3.71 -9.69 11.63
C THR A 19 2.44 -10.32 12.19
N ASP A 20 1.89 -9.74 13.25
CA ASP A 20 0.60 -10.14 13.80
C ASP A 20 -0.57 -9.83 12.84
N GLU A 21 -0.32 -8.99 11.83
CA GLU A 21 -1.27 -8.66 10.78
C GLU A 21 -1.20 -9.68 9.63
N ALA A 22 -2.31 -10.37 9.39
CA ALA A 22 -2.40 -11.38 8.34
C ALA A 22 -2.06 -10.79 6.95
N GLY A 23 -1.15 -11.45 6.24
CA GLY A 23 -0.73 -11.04 4.90
C GLY A 23 0.30 -9.90 4.87
N ARG A 24 0.74 -9.40 6.02
CA ARG A 24 1.78 -8.38 6.13
C ARG A 24 3.07 -8.94 6.73
N PHE A 25 4.17 -8.57 6.10
CA PHE A 25 5.52 -8.99 6.46
C PHE A 25 6.40 -7.77 6.65
N ALA A 26 7.09 -7.69 7.78
CA ALA A 26 8.13 -6.69 7.99
C ALA A 26 9.36 -7.08 7.18
N ILE A 27 10.01 -6.07 6.59
CA ILE A 27 11.31 -6.20 5.92
C ILE A 27 12.29 -5.37 6.74
N PRO A 28 13.13 -5.99 7.59
CA PRO A 28 14.10 -5.26 8.40
C PRO A 28 14.96 -4.34 7.54
N ASN A 29 15.08 -3.07 7.94
CA ASN A 29 15.78 -2.02 7.19
C ASN A 29 15.18 -1.65 5.82
N GLY A 30 14.00 -2.18 5.45
CA GLY A 30 13.36 -1.96 4.14
C GLY A 30 11.86 -1.63 4.18
N GLY A 31 11.21 -1.69 5.35
CA GLY A 31 9.79 -1.34 5.52
C GLY A 31 8.91 -2.57 5.72
N ALA A 32 7.85 -2.71 4.92
CA ALA A 32 6.94 -3.85 4.97
C ALA A 32 6.37 -4.17 3.59
N ALA A 33 6.05 -5.45 3.36
CA ALA A 33 5.28 -5.92 2.22
C ALA A 33 3.92 -6.43 2.69
N GLU A 34 2.87 -6.13 1.93
CA GLU A 34 1.49 -6.51 2.25
C GLU A 34 0.83 -7.13 1.02
N VAL A 35 0.14 -8.25 1.22
CA VAL A 35 -0.69 -8.87 0.17
C VAL A 35 -2.05 -8.19 0.16
N VAL A 36 -2.29 -7.36 -0.85
CA VAL A 36 -3.54 -6.63 -1.01
C VAL A 36 -4.58 -7.48 -1.75
N SER A 37 -5.82 -7.47 -1.27
CA SER A 37 -6.95 -8.20 -1.87
C SER A 37 -7.24 -7.74 -3.31
N ASN A 38 -7.62 -8.68 -4.18
CA ASN A 38 -8.08 -8.38 -5.54
C ASN A 38 -9.33 -7.47 -5.58
N ALA A 39 -10.11 -7.42 -4.50
CA ALA A 39 -11.21 -6.46 -4.38
C ALA A 39 -10.74 -5.00 -4.35
N ILE A 40 -9.48 -4.77 -3.96
CA ILE A 40 -8.84 -3.45 -3.85
C ILE A 40 -7.91 -3.21 -5.05
N LYS A 41 -7.02 -4.16 -5.36
CA LYS A 41 -5.99 -3.99 -6.42
C LYS A 41 -6.43 -4.40 -7.82
N GLY A 42 -7.60 -5.02 -7.98
CA GLY A 42 -8.05 -5.60 -9.25
C GLY A 42 -7.35 -6.91 -9.59
N ASP A 43 -7.32 -7.24 -10.89
CA ASP A 43 -6.86 -8.53 -11.43
C ASP A 43 -5.37 -8.57 -11.79
N LYS A 44 -4.66 -7.44 -11.72
CA LYS A 44 -3.24 -7.34 -12.03
C LYS A 44 -2.37 -7.56 -10.79
N GLU A 45 -1.19 -8.13 -11.01
CA GLU A 45 -0.14 -8.27 -9.99
C GLU A 45 0.94 -7.22 -10.23
N TYR A 46 1.15 -6.34 -9.25
CA TYR A 46 2.11 -5.24 -9.32
C TYR A 46 2.47 -4.77 -7.90
N TRP A 47 3.57 -4.04 -7.77
CA TRP A 47 3.89 -3.32 -6.52
C TRP A 47 3.12 -2.02 -6.44
N SER A 48 2.47 -1.76 -5.30
CA SER A 48 1.91 -0.45 -4.97
C SER A 48 2.70 0.17 -3.81
N VAL A 49 2.77 1.50 -3.80
CA VAL A 49 3.42 2.26 -2.73
C VAL A 49 2.37 2.77 -1.75
N PHE A 50 2.65 2.59 -0.47
CA PHE A 50 1.81 3.09 0.63
C PHE A 50 2.51 4.27 1.30
N PHE A 51 1.84 5.41 1.36
CA PHE A 51 2.31 6.59 2.08
C PHE A 51 1.47 6.80 3.33
N ALA A 52 2.12 6.91 4.48
CA ALA A 52 1.45 7.36 5.69
C ALA A 52 1.24 8.89 5.61
N VAL A 53 0.02 9.34 5.85
CA VAL A 53 -0.36 10.76 5.86
C VAL A 53 -1.10 11.12 7.14
N ASP A 54 -0.92 12.35 7.58
CA ASP A 54 -1.62 12.90 8.76
C ASP A 54 -3.10 13.17 8.43
N GLY A 55 -4.00 12.60 9.24
CA GLY A 55 -5.44 12.78 9.15
C GLY A 55 -5.99 14.11 9.67
N ALA A 56 -5.15 14.98 10.26
CA ALA A 56 -5.56 16.32 10.70
C ALA A 56 -6.04 17.21 9.55
N THR A 57 -5.60 16.93 8.32
CA THR A 57 -6.14 17.50 7.07
C THR A 57 -6.92 16.45 6.30
N ASP A 58 -7.99 16.82 5.60
CA ASP A 58 -8.71 15.89 4.73
C ASP A 58 -7.84 15.50 3.52
N PRO A 59 -7.29 14.27 3.47
CA PRO A 59 -6.38 13.89 2.39
C PRO A 59 -7.11 13.74 1.05
N ARG A 60 -8.44 13.49 1.05
CA ARG A 60 -9.24 13.44 -0.18
C ARG A 60 -9.25 14.79 -0.87
N SER A 61 -9.63 15.84 -0.15
CA SER A 61 -9.65 17.21 -0.69
C SER A 61 -8.28 17.60 -1.26
N ARG A 62 -7.19 17.26 -0.56
CA ARG A 62 -5.83 17.58 -1.03
C ARG A 62 -5.43 16.84 -2.32
N VAL A 63 -5.87 15.58 -2.48
CA VAL A 63 -5.65 14.81 -3.71
C VAL A 63 -6.38 15.46 -4.87
N GLU A 64 -7.65 15.83 -4.67
CA GLU A 64 -8.49 16.45 -5.70
C GLU A 64 -7.97 17.84 -6.09
N GLU A 65 -7.57 18.67 -5.11
CA GLU A 65 -6.96 19.99 -5.34
C GLU A 65 -5.63 19.90 -6.10
N ALA A 66 -4.86 18.83 -5.91
CA ALA A 66 -3.62 18.58 -6.65
C ALA A 66 -3.85 18.02 -8.07
N GLY A 67 -5.11 17.86 -8.49
CA GLY A 67 -5.49 17.32 -9.81
C GLY A 67 -5.41 15.79 -9.89
N GLY A 68 -5.39 15.11 -8.74
CA GLY A 68 -5.54 13.66 -8.64
C GLY A 68 -6.98 13.24 -8.41
N ALA A 69 -7.20 11.95 -8.21
CA ALA A 69 -8.51 11.39 -7.88
C ALA A 69 -8.41 10.26 -6.86
N VAL A 70 -9.35 10.21 -5.92
CA VAL A 70 -9.54 9.06 -5.03
C VAL A 70 -10.41 8.03 -5.76
N THR A 71 -9.83 6.88 -6.09
CA THR A 71 -10.51 5.83 -6.88
C THR A 71 -11.19 4.78 -6.02
N TYR A 72 -10.69 4.56 -4.80
CA TYR A 72 -11.25 3.61 -3.86
C TYR A 72 -10.88 3.98 -2.43
N GLU A 73 -11.74 3.67 -1.46
CA GLU A 73 -11.53 3.95 -0.06
C GLU A 73 -11.96 2.73 0.76
N TYR A 74 -11.13 2.36 1.74
CA TYR A 74 -11.40 1.23 2.62
C TYR A 74 -10.77 1.44 3.99
N GLU A 75 -11.22 0.68 4.98
CA GLU A 75 -10.65 0.68 6.33
C GLU A 75 -10.17 -0.73 6.69
N ASN A 76 -9.09 -0.80 7.46
CA ASN A 76 -8.62 -2.04 8.08
C ASN A 76 -8.05 -1.75 9.49
N ALA A 77 -7.39 -2.74 10.10
CA ALA A 77 -6.81 -2.60 11.43
C ALA A 77 -5.78 -1.46 11.58
N ARG A 78 -5.22 -0.95 10.46
CA ARG A 78 -4.26 0.15 10.41
C ARG A 78 -4.90 1.52 10.17
N GLY A 79 -6.24 1.58 10.14
CA GLY A 79 -6.99 2.81 9.90
C GLY A 79 -7.53 2.91 8.48
N ARG A 80 -7.76 4.15 8.04
CA ARG A 80 -8.38 4.49 6.77
C ARG A 80 -7.36 4.54 5.65
N HIS A 81 -7.71 4.01 4.48
CA HIS A 81 -6.86 3.96 3.30
C HIS A 81 -7.56 4.56 2.08
N LEU A 82 -6.85 5.39 1.33
CA LEU A 82 -7.30 5.95 0.06
C LEU A 82 -6.43 5.42 -1.07
N VAL A 83 -7.01 4.67 -2.01
CA VAL A 83 -6.36 4.38 -3.30
C VAL A 83 -6.59 5.60 -4.19
N VAL A 84 -5.49 6.18 -4.66
CA VAL A 84 -5.53 7.44 -5.41
C VAL A 84 -4.74 7.34 -6.70
N THR A 85 -5.09 8.20 -7.65
CA THR A 85 -4.33 8.44 -8.88
C THR A 85 -3.79 9.85 -8.87
N ASP A 86 -2.56 10.05 -9.36
CA ASP A 86 -2.07 11.37 -9.71
C ASP A 86 -2.65 11.86 -11.05
N SER A 87 -2.28 13.07 -11.47
CA SER A 87 -2.76 13.67 -12.72
C SER A 87 -2.30 12.91 -13.99
N GLN A 88 -1.34 12.00 -13.89
CA GLN A 88 -0.85 11.14 -14.97
C GLN A 88 -1.40 9.71 -14.87
N GLY A 89 -2.20 9.40 -13.85
CA GLY A 89 -2.82 8.10 -13.63
C GLY A 89 -1.97 7.11 -12.83
N ALA A 90 -0.85 7.52 -12.22
CA ALA A 90 -0.07 6.64 -11.36
C ALA A 90 -0.83 6.35 -10.06
N VAL A 91 -0.91 5.07 -9.68
CA VAL A 91 -1.68 4.61 -8.51
C VAL A 91 -0.80 4.50 -7.28
N VAL A 92 -1.23 5.10 -6.17
CA VAL A 92 -0.63 4.93 -4.83
C VAL A 92 -1.72 4.80 -3.78
N THR A 93 -1.38 4.24 -2.62
CA THR A 93 -2.32 4.15 -1.48
C THR A 93 -1.85 5.10 -0.36
N LEU A 94 -2.76 5.89 0.18
CA LEU A 94 -2.52 6.71 1.37
C LEU A 94 -3.08 5.98 2.59
N THR A 95 -2.28 5.74 3.61
CA THR A 95 -2.74 5.29 4.94
C THR A 95 -2.87 6.51 5.83
N VAL A 96 -4.09 6.80 6.28
CA VAL A 96 -4.39 7.96 7.13
C VAL A 96 -4.23 7.56 8.59
N GLY A 97 -3.29 8.22 9.27
CA GLY A 97 -3.00 8.08 10.70
C GLY A 97 -3.44 9.27 11.53
#